data_AF-A0A9E5F544-F1
#
_entry.id   AF-A0A9E5F544-F1
#
_cell.length_a   1.000
_cell.length_b   1.000
_cell.length_c   1.000
_cell.angle_alpha   90.00
_cell.angle_beta   90.00
_cell.angle_gamma   90.00
#
_symmetry.space_group_name_H-M   'P 1'
#
loop_
_entity.id
_entity.type
_entity.pdbx_description
1 polymer ?
#
loop_
_entity_poly.entity_id
_entity_poly.type
_entity_poly.pdbx_seq_one_letter_code
_entity_poly.pdbx_strand_id
1 'polypeptide(L)'
;MVNQKKVKPGVIFSTHEFAMTKGISLSAASHQLKTAKKRGDIIRLTRGIWANQDHPYFNPLACVPWLLGKEQGYVSFLTALHRWGALSQIPPVIQVATTGHSRKLETPIGKFEFTQ
;
A
#
# COMPACT_ATOMS: atom_id res chain seq x y z
N MET A 1 -1.16 -31.00 -16.89
CA MET A 1 -1.59 -29.58 -17.05
C MET A 1 -1.99 -29.06 -15.68
N VAL A 2 -1.15 -28.27 -15.02
CA VAL A 2 -1.46 -27.72 -13.69
C VAL A 2 -2.48 -26.60 -13.85
N ASN A 3 -3.64 -26.80 -13.24
CA ASN A 3 -4.76 -25.85 -13.23
C ASN A 3 -4.31 -24.58 -12.48
N GLN A 4 -3.98 -23.51 -13.22
CA GLN A 4 -3.63 -22.21 -12.63
C GLN A 4 -4.89 -21.62 -12.00
N LYS A 5 -5.14 -21.91 -10.72
CA LYS A 5 -6.05 -21.11 -9.89
C LYS A 5 -5.63 -19.64 -10.08
N LYS A 6 -6.56 -18.79 -10.52
CA LYS A 6 -6.36 -17.33 -10.62
C LYS A 6 -5.94 -16.80 -9.25
N VAL A 7 -4.64 -16.66 -9.02
CA VAL A 7 -4.13 -16.04 -7.79
C VAL A 7 -4.50 -14.57 -7.88
N LYS A 8 -5.47 -14.16 -7.07
CA LYS A 8 -5.76 -12.74 -6.89
C LYS A 8 -4.52 -12.13 -6.22
N PRO A 9 -3.99 -11.01 -6.71
CA PRO A 9 -2.90 -10.33 -6.02
C PRO A 9 -3.35 -9.98 -4.60
N GLY A 10 -2.38 -9.91 -3.68
CA GLY A 10 -2.64 -9.53 -2.28
C GLY A 10 -3.35 -8.17 -2.16
N VAL A 11 -3.78 -7.81 -0.95
CA VAL A 11 -4.47 -6.54 -0.69
C VAL A 11 -3.63 -5.35 -1.13
N ILE A 12 -2.36 -5.36 -0.71
CA ILE A 12 -1.31 -4.42 -1.13
C ILE A 12 -0.12 -5.29 -1.52
N PHE A 13 0.56 -4.91 -2.60
CA PHE A 13 1.61 -5.73 -3.17
C PHE A 13 2.56 -4.90 -4.04
N SER A 14 3.76 -5.43 -4.22
CA SER A 14 4.75 -4.89 -5.13
C SER A 14 4.62 -5.46 -6.54
N THR A 15 5.13 -4.74 -7.54
CA THR A 15 5.32 -5.28 -8.89
C THR A 15 6.16 -6.56 -8.87
N HIS A 16 7.13 -6.64 -7.95
CA HIS A 16 8.00 -7.81 -7.82
C HIS A 16 7.23 -9.05 -7.36
N GLU A 17 6.42 -8.94 -6.31
CA GLU A 17 5.60 -10.07 -5.85
C GLU A 17 4.60 -10.48 -6.91
N PHE A 18 3.96 -9.53 -7.59
CA PHE A 18 3.07 -9.85 -8.69
C PHE A 18 3.77 -10.63 -9.81
N ALA A 19 4.99 -10.23 -10.17
CA ALA A 19 5.80 -10.92 -11.16
C ALA A 19 6.16 -12.34 -10.72
N MET A 20 6.63 -12.49 -9.47
CA MET A 20 6.99 -13.77 -8.87
C MET A 20 5.80 -14.72 -8.79
N THR A 21 4.66 -14.26 -8.28
CA THR A 21 3.45 -15.08 -8.14
C THR A 21 2.88 -15.53 -9.49
N LYS A 22 3.06 -14.74 -10.55
CA LYS A 22 2.64 -15.12 -11.91
C LYS A 22 3.70 -15.85 -12.73
N GLY A 23 4.95 -15.91 -12.27
CA GLY A 23 6.06 -16.47 -13.05
C GLY A 23 6.36 -15.68 -14.33
N ILE A 24 6.25 -14.35 -14.30
CA ILE A 24 6.48 -13.47 -15.47
C ILE A 24 7.60 -12.47 -15.20
N SER A 25 8.14 -11.85 -16.25
CA SER A 25 9.15 -10.79 -16.11
C SER A 25 8.59 -9.52 -15.44
N LEU A 26 9.47 -8.74 -14.79
CA LEU A 26 9.11 -7.44 -14.19
C LEU A 26 8.52 -6.45 -15.21
N SER A 27 8.98 -6.50 -16.46
CA SER A 27 8.45 -5.65 -17.55
C SER A 27 7.02 -6.06 -17.89
N ALA A 28 6.76 -7.36 -18.07
CA ALA A 28 5.42 -7.87 -18.33
C ALA A 28 4.46 -7.59 -17.16
N ALA A 29 4.92 -7.78 -15.92
CA ALA A 29 4.18 -7.42 -14.71
C ALA A 29 3.82 -5.93 -14.68
N SER A 30 4.79 -5.05 -14.93
CA SER A 30 4.56 -3.60 -14.97
C SER A 30 3.54 -3.20 -16.03
N HIS A 31 3.59 -3.83 -17.21
CA HIS A 31 2.62 -3.58 -18.27
C HIS A 31 1.20 -4.04 -17.86
N GLN A 32 1.07 -5.26 -17.33
CA GLN A 32 -0.22 -5.78 -16.86
C GLN A 32 -0.84 -4.92 -15.75
N LEU A 33 -0.03 -4.48 -14.77
CA LEU A 33 -0.50 -3.64 -13.67
C LEU A 33 -0.91 -2.24 -14.13
N LYS A 34 -0.20 -1.66 -15.12
CA LYS A 34 -0.65 -0.42 -15.76
C LYS A 34 -2.00 -0.58 -16.45
N THR A 35 -2.21 -1.69 -17.17
CA THR A 35 -3.50 -1.99 -17.80
C THR A 35 -4.60 -2.20 -16.77
N ALA A 36 -4.35 -2.97 -15.71
CA ALA A 36 -5.30 -3.18 -14.62
C ALA A 36 -5.69 -1.87 -13.93
N LYS A 37 -4.72 -0.98 -13.67
CA LYS A 37 -4.98 0.38 -13.17
C LYS A 37 -5.90 1.18 -14.09
N LYS A 38 -5.67 1.15 -15.41
CA LYS A 38 -6.52 1.87 -16.38
C LYS A 38 -7.97 1.39 -16.38
N ARG A 39 -8.20 0.11 -16.03
CA ARG A 39 -9.56 -0.46 -15.89
C ARG A 39 -10.21 -0.16 -14.53
N GLY A 40 -9.45 0.37 -13.58
CA GLY A 40 -9.92 0.60 -12.21
C GLY A 40 -9.76 -0.58 -11.26
N ASP A 41 -9.26 -1.73 -11.72
CA ASP A 41 -9.14 -2.96 -10.91
C ASP A 41 -8.22 -2.81 -9.69
N ILE A 42 -7.23 -1.91 -9.82
CA ILE A 42 -6.22 -1.63 -8.81
C ILE A 42 -5.81 -0.17 -8.88
N ILE A 43 -5.24 0.32 -7.79
CA ILE A 43 -4.63 1.65 -7.73
C ILE A 43 -3.13 1.53 -7.55
N ARG A 44 -2.41 2.57 -8.00
CA ARG A 44 -0.96 2.70 -7.74
C ARG A 44 -0.78 3.62 -6.56
N LEU A 45 -0.18 3.12 -5.47
CA LEU A 45 0.11 3.91 -4.28
C LEU A 45 1.36 4.76 -4.47
N THR A 46 2.46 4.13 -4.90
CA THR A 46 3.73 4.78 -5.23
C THR A 46 4.45 4.00 -6.34
N ARG A 47 5.72 4.29 -6.60
CA ARG A 47 6.53 3.51 -7.56
C ARG A 47 6.63 2.05 -7.10
N GLY A 48 6.11 1.15 -7.93
CA GLY A 48 6.21 -0.29 -7.74
C GLY A 48 5.26 -0.87 -6.69
N ILE A 49 4.46 -0.05 -6.00
CA ILE A 49 3.51 -0.49 -4.97
C ILE A 49 2.07 -0.22 -5.44
N TRP A 50 1.23 -1.23 -5.28
CA TRP A 50 -0.14 -1.27 -5.78
C TRP A 50 -1.08 -1.75 -4.68
N ALA A 51 -2.34 -1.38 -4.80
CA ALA A 51 -3.39 -1.87 -3.90
C ALA A 51 -4.65 -2.22 -4.67
N ASN A 52 -5.32 -3.26 -4.19
CA ASN A 52 -6.69 -3.57 -4.54
C ASN A 52 -7.60 -2.93 -3.48
N GLN A 53 -8.09 -1.73 -3.76
CA GLN A 53 -8.92 -0.96 -2.82
C GLN A 53 -10.28 -1.61 -2.56
N ASP A 54 -10.77 -2.43 -3.49
CA ASP A 54 -12.05 -3.13 -3.38
C ASP A 54 -11.93 -4.46 -2.61
N HIS A 55 -10.74 -4.80 -2.13
CA HIS A 55 -10.54 -5.99 -1.32
C HIS A 55 -11.18 -5.81 0.07
N PRO A 56 -11.91 -6.81 0.61
CA PRO A 56 -12.59 -6.70 1.92
C PRO A 56 -11.67 -6.50 3.14
N TYR A 57 -10.35 -6.62 2.94
CA TYR A 57 -9.34 -6.39 3.99
C TYR A 57 -8.49 -5.15 3.70
N PHE A 58 -8.87 -4.35 2.71
CA PHE A 58 -8.21 -3.11 2.42
C PHE A 58 -8.45 -2.11 3.56
N ASN A 59 -7.36 -1.54 4.04
CA ASN A 59 -7.34 -0.47 5.03
C ASN A 59 -6.15 0.43 4.69
N PRO A 60 -6.29 1.77 4.64
CA PRO A 60 -5.16 2.67 4.43
C PRO A 60 -3.96 2.42 5.35
N LEU A 61 -4.19 2.03 6.60
CA LEU A 61 -3.11 1.72 7.55
C LEU A 61 -2.31 0.48 7.14
N ALA A 62 -2.90 -0.46 6.40
CA ALA A 62 -2.18 -1.64 5.90
C ALA A 62 -1.11 -1.26 4.86
N CYS A 63 -1.15 -0.04 4.31
CA CYS A 63 -0.15 0.46 3.38
C CYS A 63 1.15 0.88 4.06
N VAL A 64 1.13 1.16 5.37
CA VAL A 64 2.28 1.73 6.09
C VAL A 64 3.57 0.91 5.91
N PRO A 65 3.59 -0.43 6.10
CA PRO A 65 4.80 -1.22 5.88
C PRO A 65 5.35 -1.11 4.45
N TRP A 66 4.47 -1.03 3.45
CA TRP A 66 4.84 -0.92 2.04
C TRP A 66 5.40 0.46 1.69
N LEU A 67 4.94 1.51 2.37
CA LEU A 67 5.39 2.88 2.18
C LEU A 67 6.66 3.20 2.98
N LEU A 68 6.91 2.47 4.08
CA LEU A 68 8.19 2.47 4.81
C LEU A 68 9.31 1.77 4.03
N GLY A 69 8.96 0.71 3.29
CA GLY A 69 9.94 -0.06 2.52
C GLY A 69 10.93 -0.78 3.43
N LYS A 70 12.18 -0.28 3.49
CA LYS A 70 13.24 -0.84 4.34
C LYS A 70 13.38 -0.15 5.70
N GLU A 71 12.70 0.98 5.89
CA GLU A 71 12.72 1.71 7.15
C GLU A 71 11.86 1.00 8.19
N GLN A 72 12.18 1.19 9.47
CA GLN A 72 11.31 0.76 10.56
C GLN A 72 10.38 1.90 10.96
N GLY A 73 9.15 1.58 11.35
CA GLY A 73 8.20 2.58 11.79
C GLY A 73 6.87 1.99 12.23
N TYR A 74 6.06 2.82 12.86
CA TYR A 74 4.75 2.43 13.38
C TYR A 74 3.76 3.60 13.32
N VAL A 75 2.47 3.29 13.23
CA VAL A 75 1.40 4.29 13.28
C VAL A 75 1.39 4.96 14.65
N SER A 76 1.48 6.28 14.68
CA SER A 76 1.70 7.07 15.90
C SER A 76 0.82 8.33 15.95
N PHE A 77 1.06 9.20 16.93
CA PHE A 77 0.46 10.53 17.07
C PHE A 77 -1.09 10.52 17.04
N LEU A 78 -1.71 11.49 16.35
CA LEU A 78 -3.17 11.61 16.29
C LEU A 78 -3.81 10.41 15.60
N THR A 79 -3.11 9.77 14.66
CA THR A 79 -3.61 8.54 14.01
C THR A 79 -3.71 7.40 15.00
N ALA A 80 -2.71 7.20 15.86
CA ALA A 80 -2.77 6.19 16.91
C ALA A 80 -3.88 6.53 17.93
N LEU A 81 -3.95 7.78 18.40
CA LEU A 81 -4.99 8.20 19.36
C LEU A 81 -6.40 7.99 18.81
N HIS A 82 -6.63 8.33 17.54
CA HIS A 82 -7.90 8.08 16.87
C HIS A 82 -8.20 6.57 16.78
N ARG A 83 -7.22 5.76 16.38
CA ARG A 83 -7.37 4.30 16.28
C ARG A 83 -7.69 3.63 17.61
N TRP A 84 -7.18 4.17 18.72
CA TRP A 84 -7.46 3.70 20.08
C TRP A 84 -8.74 4.29 20.69
N GLY A 85 -9.49 5.12 19.95
CA GLY A 85 -10.72 5.76 20.44
C GLY A 85 -10.49 6.91 21.42
N ALA A 86 -9.24 7.32 21.63
CA ALA A 86 -8.89 8.44 22.50
C ALA A 86 -9.11 9.82 21.85
N LEU A 87 -9.35 9.85 20.52
CA LEU A 87 -9.64 11.06 19.75
C LEU A 87 -10.84 10.81 18.82
N SER A 88 -11.90 11.62 18.97
CA SER A 88 -13.11 11.53 18.15
C SER A 88 -12.93 12.09 16.74
N GLN A 89 -12.05 13.08 16.58
CA GLN A 89 -11.76 13.69 15.29
C GLN A 89 -10.99 12.71 14.40
N ILE A 90 -11.40 12.60 13.14
CA ILE A 90 -10.70 11.81 12.13
C ILE A 90 -9.47 12.61 11.66
N PRO A 91 -8.24 12.12 11.85
CA PRO A 91 -7.05 12.83 11.41
C PRO A 91 -7.01 12.93 9.88
N PRO A 92 -6.70 14.10 9.30
CA PRO A 92 -6.64 14.29 7.85
C PRO A 92 -5.39 13.65 7.21
N VAL A 93 -4.43 13.23 8.03
CA VAL A 93 -3.14 12.66 7.63
C VAL A 93 -2.86 11.44 8.49
N ILE A 94 -2.39 10.36 7.86
CA ILE A 94 -1.89 9.17 8.55
C ILE A 94 -0.47 9.46 9.01
N GLN A 95 -0.27 9.50 10.31
CA GLN A 95 1.00 9.83 10.95
C GLN A 95 1.75 8.56 11.37
N VAL A 96 3.01 8.49 10.97
CA VAL A 96 3.89 7.34 11.17
C VAL A 96 5.18 7.83 11.81
N ALA A 97 5.53 7.29 12.97
CA ALA A 97 6.88 7.44 13.50
C ALA A 97 7.82 6.48 12.74
N THR A 98 8.99 6.94 12.31
CA THR A 98 9.94 6.15 11.51
C THR A 98 11.37 6.32 12.00
N THR A 99 12.23 5.34 11.76
CA THR A 99 13.69 5.49 11.93
C THR A 99 14.36 6.10 10.70
N GLY A 100 13.63 6.24 9.60
CA GLY A 100 14.12 6.85 8.36
C GLY A 100 13.96 8.37 8.33
N HIS A 101 14.12 8.95 7.14
CA HIS A 101 13.99 10.39 6.96
C HIS A 101 12.53 10.84 7.02
N SER A 102 12.29 11.93 7.73
CA SER A 102 11.00 12.61 7.75
C SER A 102 10.57 13.01 6.35
N ARG A 103 9.33 12.68 5.97
CA ARG A 103 8.78 12.97 4.64
C ARG A 103 7.27 12.98 4.64
N LYS A 104 6.70 13.63 3.63
CA LYS A 104 5.27 13.59 3.32
C LYS A 104 5.05 12.84 2.02
N LEU A 105 4.01 12.01 1.97
CA LEU A 105 3.65 11.25 0.79
C LEU A 105 2.15 11.36 0.55
N GLU A 106 1.78 11.90 -0.61
CA GLU A 106 0.40 11.88 -1.07
C GLU A 106 0.17 10.64 -1.94
N THR A 107 -0.91 9.92 -1.64
CA THR A 107 -1.33 8.73 -2.39
C THR A 107 -2.82 8.85 -2.73
N PRO A 108 -3.35 8.07 -3.68
CA PRO A 108 -4.78 8.08 -3.98
C PRO A 108 -5.70 7.72 -2.80
N ILE A 109 -5.17 7.13 -1.72
CA ILE A 109 -5.93 6.65 -0.56
C ILE A 109 -5.74 7.53 0.69
N GLY A 110 -5.00 8.63 0.56
CA GLY A 110 -4.75 9.53 1.67
C GLY A 110 -3.31 10.06 1.71
N LYS A 111 -3.10 10.97 2.66
CA LYS A 111 -1.80 11.59 2.93
C LYS A 111 -1.11 10.86 4.07
N PHE A 112 0.18 10.62 3.92
CA PHE A 112 1.03 10.00 4.93
C PHE A 112 2.12 10.98 5.32
N GLU A 113 2.37 11.09 6.62
CA GLU A 113 3.49 11.85 7.18
C GLU A 113 4.34 10.92 8.02
N PHE A 114 5.61 10.82 7.65
CA PHE A 114 6.62 10.05 8.34
C PHE A 114 7.48 11.02 9.14
N THR A 115 7.61 10.78 10.44
CA THR A 115 8.33 11.64 11.39
C THR A 115 9.37 10.82 12.13
N GLN A 116 10.61 11.30 12.16
CA GLN A 116 11.73 10.72 12.91
C GLN A 116 11.70 11.10 14.39
#